data_AF-A0A6J1Q497-F1
#
_entry.id   AF-A0A6J1Q497-F1
#
_cell.length_a   1.000
_cell.length_b   1.000
_cell.length_c   1.000
_cell.angle_alpha   90.00
_cell.angle_beta   90.00
_cell.angle_gamma   90.00
#
_symmetry.space_group_name_H-M   'P 1'
#
loop_
_entity.id
_entity.type
_entity.pdbx_description
1 polymer ?
#
loop_
_entity_poly.entity_id
_entity_poly.type
_entity_poly.pdbx_seq_one_letter_code
_entity_poly.pdbx_strand_id
1 'polypeptide(L)'
;MICLETQHFNVNRILLLAVGLWPYQRSRIVELQLILFFGILTTFIIFQFTTFLTSKCTPEHIIKIISTTFFCTYYVIKYNSFWINADTIRSLLDRLQDVCNELRDENEIAILKKYGSKAKRYTTAIIRKT
;
A
#
# COMPACT_ATOMS: atom_id res chain seq x y z
N MET A 1 15.49 8.03 -22.55
CA MET A 1 14.27 8.07 -21.74
C MET A 1 14.47 7.15 -20.54
N ILE A 2 14.61 7.69 -19.33
CA ILE A 2 14.74 6.90 -18.10
C ILE A 2 13.32 6.47 -17.70
N CYS A 3 12.94 5.23 -18.03
CA CYS A 3 11.65 4.69 -17.59
C CYS A 3 11.75 4.27 -16.11
N LEU A 4 11.43 5.18 -15.20
CA LEU A 4 11.49 4.95 -13.76
C LEU A 4 10.50 3.87 -13.30
N GLU A 5 9.34 3.83 -13.93
CA GLU A 5 8.26 2.87 -13.63
C GLU A 5 8.77 1.42 -13.70
N THR A 6 9.61 1.11 -14.69
CA THR A 6 10.10 -0.25 -14.96
C THR A 6 11.40 -0.59 -14.23
N GLN A 7 12.29 0.38 -13.98
CA GLN A 7 13.60 0.06 -13.40
C GLN A 7 13.66 0.16 -11.87
N HIS A 8 12.98 1.13 -11.26
CA HIS A 8 13.15 1.44 -9.83
C HIS A 8 11.86 1.15 -9.03
N PHE A 9 10.70 1.37 -9.62
CA PHE A 9 9.41 1.16 -8.97
C PHE A 9 8.78 -0.20 -9.24
N ASN A 10 9.41 -1.08 -10.01
CA ASN A 10 8.80 -2.35 -10.43
C ASN A 10 8.35 -3.23 -9.24
N VAL A 11 9.14 -3.30 -8.16
CA VAL A 11 8.74 -4.07 -6.97
C VAL A 11 7.51 -3.45 -6.30
N ASN A 12 7.51 -2.12 -6.10
CA ASN A 12 6.37 -1.40 -5.53
C ASN A 12 5.12 -1.54 -6.41
N ARG A 13 5.30 -1.50 -7.74
CA ARG A 13 4.24 -1.71 -8.73
C ARG A 13 3.63 -3.10 -8.61
N ILE A 14 4.45 -4.15 -8.55
CA ILE A 14 3.97 -5.53 -8.37
C ILE A 14 3.19 -5.66 -7.05
N LEU A 15 3.70 -5.10 -5.96
CA LEU A 15 3.02 -5.13 -4.66
C LEU A 15 1.66 -4.42 -4.71
N LEU A 16 1.62 -3.20 -5.26
CA LEU A 16 0.40 -2.42 -5.38
C LEU A 16 -0.61 -3.08 -6.33
N LEU A 17 -0.15 -3.71 -7.42
CA LEU A 17 -0.99 -4.50 -8.31
C LEU A 17 -1.58 -5.72 -7.59
N ALA A 18 -0.79 -6.43 -6.78
CA ALA A 18 -1.26 -7.60 -6.04
C ALA A 18 -2.38 -7.28 -5.05
N VAL A 19 -2.38 -6.07 -4.47
CA VAL A 19 -3.42 -5.60 -3.54
C VAL A 19 -4.50 -4.75 -4.20
N GLY A 20 -4.48 -4.59 -5.54
CA GLY A 20 -5.47 -3.80 -6.27
C GLY A 20 -5.40 -2.28 -6.06
N LEU A 21 -4.26 -1.76 -5.59
CA LEU A 21 -4.05 -0.33 -5.34
C LEU A 21 -3.27 0.37 -6.46
N TRP A 22 -2.84 -0.31 -7.52
CA TRP A 22 -2.05 0.36 -8.56
C TRP A 22 -2.86 1.45 -9.29
N PRO A 23 -2.41 2.72 -9.29
CA PRO A 23 -3.24 3.86 -9.70
C PRO A 23 -3.56 3.91 -11.20
N TYR A 24 -2.75 3.26 -12.05
CA TYR A 24 -2.97 3.26 -13.50
C TYR A 24 -3.96 2.19 -13.97
N GLN A 25 -4.32 1.21 -13.13
CA GLN A 25 -5.12 0.06 -13.55
C GLN A 25 -6.37 -0.11 -12.68
N ARG A 26 -7.46 0.54 -13.08
CA ARG A 26 -8.78 0.41 -12.45
C ARG A 26 -9.68 -0.53 -13.26
N SER A 27 -9.32 -1.81 -13.28
CA SER A 27 -10.12 -2.84 -13.94
C SER A 27 -11.20 -3.40 -13.02
N ARG A 28 -12.24 -4.03 -13.57
CA ARG A 28 -13.28 -4.73 -12.77
C ARG A 28 -12.69 -5.77 -11.81
N ILE A 29 -11.59 -6.41 -12.18
CA ILE A 29 -10.89 -7.39 -11.33
C ILE A 29 -10.27 -6.70 -10.11
N VAL A 30 -9.67 -5.52 -10.31
CA VAL A 30 -9.07 -4.73 -9.24
C VAL A 30 -10.14 -4.21 -8.28
N GLU A 31 -11.29 -3.78 -8.80
CA GLU A 31 -12.44 -3.41 -7.96
C GLU A 31 -12.99 -4.59 -7.16
N LEU A 32 -13.04 -5.79 -7.75
CA LEU A 32 -13.40 -7.01 -7.03
C LEU A 32 -12.39 -7.35 -5.92
N GLN A 33 -11.08 -7.27 -6.21
CA GLN A 33 -10.02 -7.47 -5.21
C GLN A 33 -10.19 -6.50 -4.05
N LEU A 34 -10.46 -5.23 -4.34
CA LEU A 34 -10.71 -4.21 -3.33
C LEU A 34 -11.91 -4.54 -2.45
N ILE A 35 -13.04 -4.90 -3.06
CA ILE A 35 -14.26 -5.27 -2.32
C ILE A 35 -13.99 -6.48 -1.43
N LEU A 36 -13.27 -7.49 -1.93
CA LEU A 36 -12.92 -8.69 -1.17
C LEU A 36 -12.00 -8.38 0.01
N PHE A 37 -10.88 -7.69 -0.20
CA PHE A 37 -9.94 -7.34 0.87
C PHE A 37 -10.58 -6.44 1.93
N PHE A 38 -11.33 -5.42 1.50
CA PHE A 38 -12.05 -4.54 2.39
C PHE A 38 -13.17 -5.26 3.16
N GLY A 39 -13.90 -6.16 2.49
CA GLY A 39 -14.92 -7.00 3.10
C GLY A 39 -14.35 -7.88 4.20
N ILE A 40 -13.28 -8.62 3.91
CA ILE A 40 -12.61 -9.50 4.88
C ILE A 40 -12.15 -8.70 6.12
N LEU A 41 -11.49 -7.56 5.92
CA LEU A 41 -10.99 -6.72 7.02
C LEU A 41 -12.14 -6.18 7.88
N THR A 42 -13.21 -5.70 7.24
CA THR A 42 -14.39 -5.17 7.93
C THR A 42 -15.12 -6.28 8.70
N THR A 43 -15.32 -7.45 8.10
CA THR A 43 -15.93 -8.60 8.78
C THR A 43 -15.10 -9.07 9.96
N PHE A 44 -13.77 -9.09 9.83
CA PHE A 44 -12.87 -9.42 10.94
C PHE A 44 -13.03 -8.44 12.11
N ILE A 45 -13.07 -7.13 11.82
CA ILE A 45 -13.28 -6.09 12.84
C ILE A 45 -14.64 -6.29 13.54
N ILE A 46 -15.71 -6.56 12.79
CA ILE A 46 -17.06 -6.80 13.35
C ILE A 46 -17.04 -8.01 14.29
N PHE A 47 -16.41 -9.11 13.88
CA PHE A 47 -16.33 -10.34 14.68
C PHE A 47 -15.53 -10.15 15.98
N GLN A 48 -14.43 -9.38 15.92
CA GLN A 48 -13.69 -8.98 17.11
C GLN A 48 -14.57 -8.21 18.09
N PHE A 49 -15.43 -7.31 17.59
CA PHE A 49 -16.37 -6.60 18.45
C PHE A 49 -17.50 -7.48 18.99
N THR A 50 -18.00 -8.46 18.24
CA THR A 50 -19.02 -9.41 18.71
C THR A 50 -18.53 -10.21 19.93
N THR A 51 -17.22 -10.47 20.02
CA THR A 51 -16.61 -11.17 21.16
C THR A 51 -16.79 -10.42 22.49
N PHE A 52 -16.90 -9.08 22.48
CA PHE A 52 -17.24 -8.31 23.67
C PHE A 52 -18.65 -8.60 24.21
N LEU A 53 -19.60 -8.93 23.33
CA LEU A 53 -21.00 -9.17 23.71
C LEU A 53 -21.22 -10.57 24.29
N THR A 54 -20.41 -11.55 23.89
CA THR A 54 -20.62 -12.98 24.22
C THR A 54 -19.69 -13.51 25.30
N SER A 55 -18.56 -12.86 25.58
CA SER A 55 -17.54 -13.35 26.52
C SER A 55 -17.56 -12.59 27.86
N LYS A 56 -17.22 -13.28 28.96
CA LYS A 56 -16.91 -12.63 30.25
C LYS A 56 -15.64 -11.79 30.08
N CYS A 57 -15.79 -10.48 29.97
CA CYS A 57 -14.68 -9.58 29.66
C CYS A 57 -13.76 -9.37 30.85
N THR A 58 -12.55 -9.96 30.82
CA THR A 58 -11.44 -9.56 31.70
C THR A 58 -10.71 -8.34 31.11
N PRO A 59 -10.11 -7.46 31.92
CA PRO A 59 -9.38 -6.29 31.42
C PRO A 59 -8.29 -6.64 30.38
N GLU A 60 -7.57 -7.75 30.58
CA GLU A 60 -6.55 -8.24 29.64
C GLU A 60 -7.13 -8.62 28.28
N HIS A 61 -8.31 -9.26 28.27
CA HIS A 61 -9.00 -9.65 27.04
C HIS A 61 -9.48 -8.41 26.27
N ILE A 62 -10.00 -7.41 26.99
CA ILE A 62 -10.42 -6.13 26.43
C ILE A 62 -9.24 -5.43 25.74
N ILE A 63 -8.10 -5.30 26.42
CA ILE A 63 -6.90 -4.64 25.86
C ILE A 63 -6.43 -5.34 24.58
N LYS A 64 -6.41 -6.68 24.58
CA LYS A 64 -5.99 -7.47 23.41
C LYS A 64 -6.91 -7.24 22.20
N ILE A 65 -8.22 -7.26 22.42
CA ILE A 65 -9.18 -7.03 21.33
C ILE A 65 -9.06 -5.59 20.81
N ILE A 66 -9.02 -4.59 21.68
CA ILE A 66 -8.87 -3.18 21.27
C ILE A 66 -7.57 -2.98 20.48
N SER A 67 -6.46 -3.53 20.95
CA SER A 67 -5.17 -3.44 20.25
C SER A 67 -5.23 -4.05 18.86
N THR A 68 -5.81 -5.26 18.74
CA THR A 68 -5.96 -5.96 17.47
C THR A 68 -6.87 -5.19 16.51
N THR A 69 -8.00 -4.68 17.01
CA THR A 69 -8.96 -3.91 16.22
C THR A 69 -8.39 -2.59 15.76
N PHE A 70 -7.65 -1.87 16.61
CA PHE A 70 -7.00 -0.62 16.23
C PHE A 70 -5.96 -0.84 15.13
N PHE A 71 -5.18 -1.91 15.25
CA PHE A 71 -4.22 -2.33 14.23
C PHE A 71 -4.92 -2.61 12.89
N CYS A 72 -6.01 -3.39 12.86
CA CYS A 72 -6.76 -3.65 11.63
C CYS A 72 -7.39 -2.38 11.05
N THR A 73 -7.94 -1.51 11.89
CA THR A 73 -8.57 -0.25 11.49
C THR A 73 -7.57 0.69 10.83
N TYR A 74 -6.32 0.72 11.32
CA TYR A 74 -5.23 1.48 10.68
C TYR A 74 -5.03 1.06 9.22
N TYR A 75 -4.97 -0.25 8.93
CA TYR A 75 -4.84 -0.73 7.54
C TYR A 75 -6.04 -0.35 6.70
N VAL A 76 -7.26 -0.47 7.24
CA VAL A 76 -8.49 -0.08 6.54
C VAL A 76 -8.44 1.41 6.16
N ILE A 77 -8.07 2.29 7.08
CA ILE A 77 -7.96 3.73 6.82
C ILE A 77 -6.91 4.00 5.73
N LYS A 78 -5.72 3.38 5.84
CA LYS A 78 -4.64 3.58 4.84
C LYS A 78 -5.03 3.07 3.46
N TYR A 79 -5.68 1.91 3.40
CA TYR A 79 -6.14 1.31 2.15
C TYR A 79 -7.20 2.19 1.47
N ASN A 80 -8.19 2.68 2.23
CA ASN A 80 -9.21 3.61 1.72
C ASN A 80 -8.60 4.95 1.28
N SER A 81 -7.67 5.51 2.07
CA SER A 81 -6.97 6.74 1.70
C SER A 81 -6.23 6.59 0.39
N PHE A 82 -5.54 5.46 0.17
CA PHE A 82 -4.85 5.19 -1.09
C PHE A 82 -5.83 5.11 -2.26
N TRP A 83 -6.95 4.41 -2.09
CA TRP A 83 -7.98 4.27 -3.12
C TRP A 83 -8.64 5.60 -3.51
N ILE A 84 -9.05 6.40 -2.52
CA ILE A 84 -9.70 7.70 -2.75
C ILE A 84 -8.73 8.67 -3.44
N ASN A 85 -7.45 8.64 -3.06
CA ASN A 85 -6.42 9.52 -3.63
C ASN A 85 -5.69 8.90 -4.83
N ALA A 86 -6.24 7.84 -5.45
CA ALA A 86 -5.57 7.13 -6.54
C ALA A 86 -5.23 8.05 -7.73
N ASP A 87 -6.13 8.97 -8.09
CA ASP A 87 -5.90 9.93 -9.17
C ASP A 87 -4.80 10.94 -8.82
N THR A 88 -4.74 11.39 -7.57
CA THR A 88 -3.66 12.27 -7.08
C THR A 88 -2.31 11.56 -7.12
N ILE A 89 -2.26 10.30 -6.68
CA ILE A 89 -1.04 9.48 -6.71
C ILE A 89 -0.61 9.25 -8.16
N ARG A 90 -1.54 9.00 -9.07
CA ARG A 90 -1.28 8.89 -10.50
C ARG A 90 -0.62 10.14 -11.05
N SER A 91 -1.20 11.32 -10.77
CA SER A 91 -0.65 12.60 -11.24
C SER A 91 0.76 12.87 -10.71
N LEU A 92 1.05 12.49 -9.46
CA LEU A 92 2.40 12.61 -8.91
C LEU A 92 3.41 11.67 -9.60
N LEU A 93 3.00 10.45 -9.94
CA LEU A 93 3.84 9.51 -10.69
C LEU A 93 4.10 9.98 -12.12
N ASP A 94 3.09 10.54 -12.79
CA ASP A 94 3.23 11.13 -14.12
C ASP A 94 4.22 12.29 -14.09
N ARG A 95 4.07 13.23 -13.15
CA ARG A 95 4.99 14.35 -12.99
C ARG A 95 6.42 13.90 -12.65
N LEU A 96 6.56 12.86 -11.84
CA LEU A 96 7.87 12.29 -11.54
C LEU A 96 8.53 11.71 -12.80
N GLN A 97 7.75 11.02 -13.65
CA GLN A 97 8.23 10.47 -14.91
C GLN A 97 8.65 11.58 -15.89
N ASP A 98 7.91 12.68 -15.96
CA ASP A 98 8.25 13.84 -16.79
C ASP A 98 9.58 14.48 -16.36
N VAL A 99 9.76 14.76 -15.07
CA VAL A 99 11.03 15.28 -14.52
C VAL A 99 12.19 14.34 -14.86
N CYS A 100 11.95 13.03 -14.83
CA CYS A 100 12.99 12.04 -15.15
C CYS A 100 13.26 11.88 -16.64
N ASN A 101 12.33 12.30 -17.50
CA ASN A 101 12.57 12.37 -18.93
C ASN A 101 13.38 13.61 -19.31
N GLU A 102 13.25 14.71 -18.57
CA GLU A 102 13.98 15.98 -18.77
C GLU A 102 15.39 15.97 -18.17
N LEU A 103 15.66 15.05 -17.24
CA LEU A 103 16.96 14.86 -16.59
C LEU A 103 18.06 14.54 -17.60
N ARG A 104 19.04 15.44 -17.73
CA ARG A 104 20.22 15.31 -18.62
C ARG A 104 21.54 15.30 -17.87
N ASP A 105 21.59 15.82 -16.65
CA ASP A 105 22.81 15.85 -15.85
C ASP A 105 23.15 14.45 -15.29
N GLU A 106 24.39 14.03 -15.50
CA GLU A 106 24.85 12.70 -15.09
C GLU A 106 24.88 12.53 -13.57
N ASN A 107 25.14 13.59 -12.81
CA ASN A 107 25.14 13.54 -11.34
C ASN A 107 23.72 13.39 -10.80
N GLU A 108 22.75 14.12 -11.35
CA GLU A 108 21.34 13.99 -10.97
C GLU A 108 20.81 12.57 -11.27
N ILE A 109 21.17 12.01 -12.43
CA ILE A 109 20.84 10.62 -12.79
C ILE A 109 21.50 9.63 -11.81
N ALA A 110 22.75 9.87 -11.41
CA ALA A 110 23.44 9.03 -10.44
C ALA A 110 22.77 9.07 -9.05
N ILE A 111 22.31 10.24 -8.62
CA ILE A 111 21.54 10.41 -7.38
C ILE A 111 20.22 9.63 -7.46
N LEU A 112 19.48 9.77 -8.56
CA LEU A 112 18.21 9.06 -8.78
C LEU A 112 18.41 7.53 -8.69
N LYS A 113 19.44 7.00 -9.36
CA LYS A 113 19.80 5.57 -9.31
C LYS A 113 20.16 5.10 -7.91
N LYS A 114 20.91 5.92 -7.16
CA LYS A 114 21.30 5.61 -5.78
C LYS A 114 20.08 5.51 -4.86
N TYR A 115 19.11 6.42 -4.98
CA TYR A 115 17.89 6.36 -4.17
C TYR A 115 16.93 5.25 -4.64
N GLY A 116 16.79 5.03 -5.93
CA GLY A 116 15.96 3.94 -6.45
C GLY A 116 16.46 2.55 -6.04
N SER A 117 17.77 2.32 -6.08
CA SER A 117 18.36 1.07 -5.59
C SER A 117 18.15 0.86 -4.09
N LYS A 118 18.29 1.92 -3.28
CA LYS A 118 17.97 1.88 -1.84
C LYS A 118 16.49 1.54 -1.61
N ALA A 119 15.57 2.22 -2.29
CA ALA A 119 14.14 1.97 -2.18
C ALA A 119 13.81 0.50 -2.52
N LYS A 120 14.33 -0.01 -3.65
CA LYS A 120 14.17 -1.41 -4.05
C LYS A 120 14.68 -2.38 -2.97
N ARG A 121 15.86 -2.11 -2.39
CA ARG A 121 16.44 -2.94 -1.33
C ARG A 121 15.56 -2.95 -0.07
N TYR A 122 15.05 -1.80 0.35
CA TYR A 122 14.13 -1.71 1.50
C TYR A 122 12.84 -2.49 1.25
N THR A 123 12.18 -2.28 0.11
CA THR A 123 10.96 -3.02 -0.23
C THR A 123 11.22 -4.53 -0.28
N THR A 124 12.32 -4.97 -0.90
CA THR A 124 12.68 -6.39 -0.98
C THR A 124 12.96 -6.98 0.41
N ALA A 125 13.61 -6.23 1.30
CA ALA A 125 13.86 -6.68 2.67
C ALA A 125 12.56 -6.83 3.47
N ILE A 126 11.57 -5.96 3.26
CA ILE A 126 10.23 -6.08 3.87
C ILE A 126 9.54 -7.36 3.38
N ILE A 127 9.53 -7.60 2.07
CA ILE A 127 8.93 -8.82 1.49
C ILE A 127 9.60 -10.08 2.04
N ARG A 128 10.94 -10.10 2.14
CA ARG A 128 11.67 -11.28 2.64
C ARG A 128 11.45 -11.55 4.13
N LYS A 129 11.10 -10.53 4.91
CA LYS A 129 10.95 -10.61 6.36
C LYS A 129 9.50 -10.86 6.80
N THR A 130 8.54 -10.64 5.91
CA THR A 130 7.11 -10.90 6.12
C THR A 130 6.80 -12.33 5.70
#